data_AF-A0A7W7SPB0-F1
#
_entry.id   AF-A0A7W7SPB0-F1
#
_cell.length_a   1.000
_cell.length_b   1.000
_cell.length_c   1.000
_cell.angle_alpha   90.00
_cell.angle_beta   90.00
_cell.angle_gamma   90.00
#
_symmetry.space_group_name_H-M   'P 1'
#
loop_
_entity.id
_entity.type
_entity.pdbx_description
1 polymer ?
#
loop_
_entity_poly.entity_id
_entity_poly.type
_entity_poly.pdbx_seq_one_letter_code
_entity_poly.pdbx_strand_id
1 'polypeptide(L)'
;MASAHVSDPLTALREFVERITPYDPDPAATVGTVGIDHGHESGEFRLTPHLARALVEALASYRDPADRGTCAGCGGRRLDDNLHCQDCGRLHGVLGAVIFERAERISEQAERVQWAAGTDAERPLG
;
A
#
# COMPACT_ATOMS: atom_id res chain seq x y z
N MET A 1 -1.19 16.95 -14.22
CA MET A 1 -0.60 15.60 -14.38
C MET A 1 0.82 15.69 -13.88
N ALA A 2 1.07 15.23 -12.65
CA ALA A 2 2.40 15.28 -12.06
C ALA A 2 3.28 14.28 -12.81
N SER A 3 4.31 14.77 -13.50
CA SER A 3 5.34 13.92 -14.09
C SER A 3 6.00 13.20 -12.91
N ALA A 4 5.85 11.87 -12.83
CA ALA A 4 6.67 11.08 -11.94
C ALA A 4 8.12 11.36 -12.36
N HIS A 5 8.88 12.04 -11.50
CA HIS A 5 10.32 12.09 -11.65
C HIS A 5 10.78 10.65 -11.44
N VAL A 6 10.94 9.90 -12.53
CA VAL A 6 11.60 8.61 -12.47
C VAL A 6 13.03 8.94 -12.05
N SER A 7 13.32 8.75 -10.77
CA SER A 7 14.67 8.91 -10.24
C SER A 7 15.58 7.98 -11.03
N ASP A 8 16.68 8.52 -11.55
CA ASP A 8 17.70 7.73 -12.25
C ASP A 8 18.20 6.60 -11.32
N PRO A 9 17.93 5.32 -11.65
CA PRO A 9 18.34 4.19 -10.81
C PRO A 9 19.86 4.10 -10.64
N LEU A 10 20.61 4.57 -11.64
CA LEU A 10 22.07 4.54 -11.62
C LEU A 10 22.61 5.49 -10.53
N THR A 11 22.13 6.73 -10.52
CA THR A 11 22.44 7.72 -9.49
C THR A 11 21.98 7.24 -8.11
N ALA A 12 20.76 6.71 -8.00
CA ALA A 12 20.23 6.23 -6.72
C ALA A 12 21.08 5.10 -6.12
N LEU A 13 21.54 4.14 -6.94
CA LEU A 13 22.41 3.07 -6.45
C LEU A 13 23.80 3.60 -6.07
N ARG A 14 24.35 4.57 -6.81
CA ARG A 14 25.64 5.20 -6.48
C ARG A 14 25.59 5.90 -5.12
N GLU A 15 24.57 6.72 -4.89
CA GLU A 15 24.37 7.40 -3.60
C GLU A 15 24.14 6.42 -2.45
N PHE A 16 23.43 5.31 -2.72
CA PHE A 16 23.24 4.24 -1.75
C PHE A 16 24.57 3.60 -1.35
N VAL A 17 25.44 3.29 -2.32
CA VAL A 17 26.77 2.73 -2.09
C VAL A 17 27.66 3.70 -1.31
N GLU A 18 27.69 4.97 -1.70
CA GLU A 18 28.48 6.00 -1.01
C GLU A 18 28.06 6.16 0.46
N ARG A 19 26.75 6.08 0.75
CA ARG A 19 26.22 6.17 2.11
C ARG A 19 26.61 4.97 2.98
N ILE A 20 26.77 3.79 2.40
CA ILE A 20 27.04 2.54 3.14
C ILE A 20 28.54 2.29 3.31
N THR A 21 29.35 2.67 2.31
CA THR A 21 30.80 2.38 2.26
C THR A 21 31.56 2.71 3.56
N PRO A 22 31.31 3.85 4.25
CA PRO A 22 32.02 4.17 5.49
C PRO A 22 31.79 3.18 6.65
N TYR A 23 30.73 2.37 6.58
CA TYR A 23 30.35 1.41 7.62
C TYR A 23 30.71 -0.03 7.27
N ASP A 24 31.34 -0.26 6.11
CA ASP A 24 31.73 -1.59 5.69
C ASP A 24 32.96 -2.07 6.50
N PRO A 25 32.83 -3.17 7.29
CA PRO A 25 33.95 -3.69 8.05
C PRO A 25 35.03 -4.34 7.18
N ASP A 26 34.71 -4.72 5.93
CA ASP A 26 35.65 -5.33 4.99
C ASP A 26 35.36 -4.88 3.54
N PRO A 27 35.79 -3.67 3.14
CA PRO A 27 35.52 -3.12 1.82
C PRO A 27 36.30 -3.82 0.70
N ALA A 28 37.26 -4.70 1.03
CA ALA A 28 38.02 -5.46 0.05
C ALA A 28 37.34 -6.79 -0.32
N ALA A 29 36.51 -7.35 0.57
CA ALA A 29 35.75 -8.55 0.29
C ALA A 29 34.72 -8.32 -0.82
N THR A 30 34.56 -9.30 -1.70
CA THR A 30 33.56 -9.28 -2.77
C THR A 30 32.75 -10.56 -2.79
N VAL A 31 31.44 -10.41 -2.94
CA VAL A 31 30.48 -11.52 -3.08
C VAL A 31 29.80 -11.55 -4.44
N GLY A 32 30.02 -10.54 -5.28
CA GLY A 32 29.48 -10.47 -6.64
C GLY A 32 29.50 -9.06 -7.21
N THR A 33 28.83 -8.88 -8.35
CA THR A 33 28.60 -7.58 -8.98
C THR A 33 27.13 -7.42 -9.34
N VAL A 34 26.67 -6.16 -9.35
CA VAL A 34 25.34 -5.77 -9.84
C VAL A 34 25.53 -4.78 -10.96
N GLY A 35 25.00 -5.11 -12.14
CA GLY A 35 24.91 -4.20 -13.28
C GLY A 35 23.54 -3.54 -13.32
N ILE A 36 23.51 -2.24 -13.63
CA ILE A 36 22.30 -1.49 -13.97
C ILE A 36 22.50 -0.89 -15.36
N ASP A 37 21.57 -1.18 -16.25
CA ASP A 37 21.43 -0.50 -17.55
C ASP A 37 20.23 0.46 -17.48
N HIS A 38 20.48 1.74 -17.75
CA HIS A 38 19.45 2.78 -17.73
C HIS A 38 19.60 3.71 -18.95
N GLY A 39 18.75 3.49 -19.96
CA GLY A 39 18.82 4.23 -21.22
C GLY A 39 20.10 3.93 -21.99
N HIS A 40 20.94 4.95 -22.19
CA HIS A 40 22.25 4.83 -22.84
C HIS A 40 23.41 4.70 -21.84
N GLU A 41 23.11 4.71 -20.55
CA GLU A 41 24.09 4.60 -19.49
C GLU A 41 24.02 3.21 -18.84
N SER A 42 25.17 2.73 -18.41
CA SER A 42 25.29 1.49 -17.65
C SER A 42 26.30 1.68 -16.53
N GLY A 43 26.15 0.94 -15.44
CA GLY A 43 27.11 0.95 -14.35
C GLY A 43 27.13 -0.38 -13.63
N GLU A 44 28.34 -0.76 -13.21
CA GLU A 44 28.59 -1.98 -12.46
C GLU A 44 29.06 -1.61 -11.05
N PHE A 45 28.46 -2.26 -10.06
CA PHE A 45 28.74 -2.04 -8.64
C PHE A 45 29.22 -3.34 -8.02
N ARG A 46 30.40 -3.30 -7.40
CA ARG A 46 30.94 -4.43 -6.62
C ARG A 46 30.13 -4.58 -5.34
N LEU A 47 29.64 -5.79 -5.08
CA LEU A 47 28.97 -6.11 -3.84
C LEU A 47 29.98 -6.66 -2.82
N THR A 48 30.16 -5.93 -1.73
CA THR A 48 30.75 -6.47 -0.51
C THR A 48 29.67 -7.24 0.27
N PRO A 49 30.03 -8.11 1.25
CA PRO A 49 29.03 -8.77 2.10
C PRO A 49 28.08 -7.77 2.79
N HIS A 50 28.62 -6.63 3.24
CA HIS A 50 27.84 -5.58 3.91
C HIS A 50 26.86 -4.90 2.96
N LEU A 51 27.32 -4.48 1.78
CA LEU A 51 26.47 -3.85 0.77
C LEU A 51 25.40 -4.80 0.23
N ALA A 52 25.74 -6.08 -0.01
CA ALA A 52 24.79 -7.08 -0.47
C ALA A 52 23.63 -7.25 0.52
N ARG A 53 23.96 -7.34 1.82
CA ARG A 53 22.94 -7.42 2.88
C ARG A 53 22.06 -6.19 2.91
N ALA A 54 22.65 -5.00 2.87
CA ALA A 54 21.89 -3.74 2.89
C ALA A 54 20.97 -3.62 1.66
N LEU A 55 21.42 -4.02 0.48
CA LEU A 55 20.62 -4.02 -0.74
C LEU A 55 19.43 -4.99 -0.63
N VAL A 56 19.66 -6.20 -0.13
CA VAL A 56 18.60 -7.20 0.08
C VAL A 56 17.57 -6.69 1.09
N GLU A 57 18.02 -6.10 2.21
CA GLU A 57 17.12 -5.53 3.22
C GLU A 57 16.31 -4.36 2.64
N ALA A 58 16.92 -3.47 1.85
CA ALA A 58 16.24 -2.37 1.18
C ALA A 58 15.14 -2.87 0.22
N LEU A 59 15.47 -3.82 -0.65
CA LEU A 59 14.50 -4.40 -1.59
C LEU A 59 13.37 -5.14 -0.87
N ALA A 60 13.67 -5.90 0.20
CA ALA A 60 12.66 -6.61 0.98
C ALA A 60 11.72 -5.66 1.76
N SER A 61 12.23 -4.50 2.15
CA SER A 61 11.46 -3.45 2.84
C SER A 61 10.56 -2.65 1.90
N TYR A 62 10.79 -2.69 0.59
CA TYR A 62 9.99 -1.96 -0.38
C TYR A 62 8.53 -2.36 -0.29
N ARG A 63 7.66 -1.35 -0.26
CA ARG A 63 6.21 -1.48 -0.37
C ARG A 63 5.77 -0.62 -1.53
N ASP A 64 5.11 -1.23 -2.51
CA ASP A 64 4.54 -0.50 -3.62
C ASP A 64 3.47 0.46 -3.06
N PRO A 65 3.59 1.79 -3.26
CA PRO A 65 2.57 2.73 -2.82
C PRO A 65 1.17 2.46 -3.43
N ALA A 66 1.11 1.77 -4.57
CA ALA A 66 -0.12 1.30 -5.20
C ALA A 66 -0.61 -0.04 -4.66
N ASP A 67 0.20 -0.78 -3.90
CA ASP A 67 -0.27 -1.97 -3.18
C ASP A 67 -1.11 -1.54 -1.97
N ARG A 68 -2.42 -1.47 -2.21
CA ARG A 68 -3.45 -1.19 -1.20
C ARG A 68 -3.86 -2.46 -0.41
N GLY A 69 -3.20 -3.59 -0.66
CA GLY A 69 -3.48 -4.88 -0.02
C GLY A 69 -4.55 -5.72 -0.74
N THR A 70 -5.00 -6.78 -0.07
CA THR A 70 -6.06 -7.68 -0.57
C THR A 70 -7.37 -7.46 0.16
N CYS A 71 -8.46 -7.47 -0.59
CA CYS A 71 -9.83 -7.52 -0.11
C CYS A 71 -10.03 -8.77 0.76
N ALA A 72 -10.43 -8.60 2.03
CA ALA A 72 -10.70 -9.72 2.94
C ALA A 72 -11.97 -10.52 2.58
N GLY A 73 -12.83 -9.98 1.70
CA GLY A 73 -14.07 -10.63 1.28
C GLY A 73 -13.88 -11.53 0.05
N CYS A 74 -13.42 -10.96 -1.06
CA CYS A 74 -13.24 -11.68 -2.33
C CYS A 74 -11.79 -12.06 -2.64
N GLY A 75 -10.80 -11.62 -1.84
CA GLY A 75 -9.38 -11.84 -2.11
C GLY A 75 -8.77 -10.96 -3.22
N GLY A 76 -9.56 -10.08 -3.84
CA GLY A 76 -9.13 -9.20 -4.93
C GLY A 76 -8.07 -8.16 -4.50
N ARG A 77 -7.22 -7.73 -5.43
CA ARG A 77 -6.12 -6.77 -5.20
C ARG A 77 -6.44 -5.32 -5.57
N ARG A 78 -7.67 -5.05 -6.03
CA ARG A 78 -8.08 -3.73 -6.52
C ARG A 78 -8.76 -2.93 -5.40
N LEU A 79 -8.02 -2.65 -4.34
CA LEU A 79 -8.44 -1.71 -3.31
C LEU A 79 -8.05 -0.29 -3.76
N ASP A 80 -8.94 0.68 -3.58
CA ASP A 80 -8.63 2.10 -3.79
C ASP A 80 -8.11 2.78 -2.51
N ASP A 81 -7.88 4.09 -2.59
CA ASP A 81 -7.36 4.90 -1.49
C ASP A 81 -8.29 4.97 -0.27
N ASN A 82 -9.58 4.68 -0.47
CA ASN A 82 -10.59 4.61 0.59
C ASN A 82 -10.82 3.17 1.06
N LEU A 83 -9.96 2.22 0.64
CA LEU A 83 -10.06 0.80 0.92
C LEU A 83 -11.35 0.17 0.35
N HIS A 84 -11.95 0.79 -0.67
CA HIS A 84 -13.04 0.13 -1.41
C HIS A 84 -12.47 -0.88 -2.38
N CYS A 85 -12.98 -2.09 -2.30
CA CYS A 85 -12.72 -3.12 -3.30
C CYS A 85 -13.50 -2.79 -4.56
N GLN A 86 -12.77 -2.50 -5.64
CA GLN A 86 -13.33 -2.22 -6.95
C GLN A 86 -13.94 -3.46 -7.64
N ASP A 87 -13.75 -4.65 -7.06
CA ASP A 87 -14.30 -5.90 -7.59
C ASP A 87 -15.61 -6.31 -6.89
N CYS A 88 -15.72 -6.14 -5.56
CA CYS A 88 -16.91 -6.54 -4.80
C CYS A 88 -17.66 -5.38 -4.13
N GLY A 89 -17.18 -4.14 -4.27
CA GLY A 89 -17.80 -2.93 -3.73
C GLY A 89 -17.66 -2.74 -2.21
N ARG A 90 -17.01 -3.66 -1.49
CA ARG A 90 -16.91 -3.62 -0.02
C ARG A 90 -15.79 -2.70 0.45
N LEU A 91 -16.03 -2.05 1.59
CA LEU A 91 -15.07 -1.20 2.30
C LEU A 91 -14.22 -2.07 3.25
N HIS A 92 -12.90 -1.93 3.20
CA HIS A 92 -11.96 -2.77 3.95
C HIS A 92 -11.14 -1.98 4.98
N GLY A 93 -10.51 -2.69 5.92
CA GLY A 93 -9.78 -2.12 7.07
C GLY A 93 -10.62 -2.08 8.36
N VAL A 94 -9.96 -2.08 9.52
CA VAL A 94 -10.65 -2.12 10.84
C VAL A 94 -11.63 -0.94 11.00
N LEU A 95 -11.22 0.26 10.58
CA LEU A 95 -12.10 1.42 10.59
C LEU A 95 -13.25 1.26 9.57
N GLY A 96 -12.97 0.71 8.39
CA GLY A 96 -13.97 0.49 7.36
C GLY A 96 -15.05 -0.52 7.74
N ALA A 97 -14.65 -1.60 8.41
CA ALA A 97 -15.57 -2.60 8.97
C ALA A 97 -16.48 -1.97 10.03
N VAL A 98 -15.92 -1.15 10.93
CA VAL A 98 -16.69 -0.44 11.96
C VAL A 98 -17.66 0.58 11.35
N ILE A 99 -17.24 1.34 10.33
CA ILE A 99 -18.11 2.29 9.62
C ILE A 99 -19.24 1.54 8.92
N PHE A 100 -18.95 0.44 8.22
CA PHE A 100 -19.96 -0.36 7.52
C PHE A 100 -20.99 -0.95 8.49
N GLU A 101 -20.55 -1.61 9.56
CA GLU A 101 -21.44 -2.13 10.60
C GLU A 101 -22.28 -1.05 11.28
N ARG A 102 -21.75 0.17 11.37
CA ARG A 102 -22.49 1.30 11.93
C ARG A 102 -23.51 1.84 10.92
N ALA A 103 -23.15 1.92 9.65
CA ALA A 103 -24.05 2.35 8.58
C ALA A 103 -25.24 1.40 8.43
N GLU A 104 -25.02 0.08 8.40
CA GLU A 104 -26.11 -0.90 8.34
C GLU A 104 -27.05 -0.78 9.54
N ARG A 105 -26.51 -0.68 10.76
CA ARG A 105 -27.34 -0.48 11.97
C ARG A 105 -28.16 0.80 11.93
N ILE A 106 -27.63 1.89 11.36
CA ILE A 106 -28.37 3.15 11.20
C ILE A 106 -29.49 2.99 10.17
N SER A 107 -29.22 2.35 9.03
CA SER A 107 -30.24 2.08 8.00
C SER A 107 -31.40 1.25 8.55
N GLU A 108 -31.12 0.17 9.28
CA GLU A 108 -32.16 -0.65 9.93
C GLU A 108 -32.96 0.11 11.01
N GLN A 109 -32.33 1.08 11.69
CA GLN A 109 -33.01 1.93 12.67
C GLN A 109 -33.90 2.97 11.98
N ALA A 110 -33.44 3.55 10.88
CA ALA A 110 -34.21 4.49 10.08
C ALA A 110 -35.49 3.83 9.53
N GLU A 111 -35.38 2.61 8.99
CA GLU A 111 -36.54 1.84 8.50
C GLU A 111 -37.55 1.53 9.62
N ARG A 112 -37.08 1.18 10.82
CA ARG A 112 -37.95 0.92 11.99
C ARG A 112 -38.68 2.16 12.48
N VAL A 113 -38.02 3.31 12.52
CA VAL A 113 -38.66 4.59 12.90
C VAL A 113 -39.71 5.00 11.87
N GLN A 114 -39.44 4.75 10.58
CA GLN A 114 -40.35 5.08 9.49
C GLN A 114 -41.62 4.21 9.50
N TRP A 115 -41.52 2.94 9.91
CA TRP A 115 -42.68 2.08 10.14
C TRP A 115 -43.51 2.52 11.35
N ALA A 116 -42.87 2.88 12.47
CA ALA A 116 -43.56 3.36 13.67
C ALA A 116 -44.27 4.71 13.46
N ALA A 117 -43.69 5.63 12.69
CA ALA A 117 -44.31 6.91 12.35
C ALA A 117 -45.50 6.78 11.38
N GLY A 118 -45.58 5.68 10.61
CA GLY A 118 -46.70 5.39 9.71
C GLY A 118 -47.93 4.80 10.40
N THR A 119 -47.79 4.20 11.59
CA THR A 119 -48.88 3.51 12.30
C THR A 119 -49.73 4.41 13.20
N ASP A 120 -49.33 5.67 13.45
CA ASP A 120 -50.08 6.61 14.29
C ASP A 120 -51.16 7.43 13.54
N ALA A 121 -51.36 7.19 12.24
CA ALA A 121 -52.30 7.95 11.41
C ALA A 121 -53.77 7.44 11.44
N GLU A 122 -54.09 6.32 12.11
CA GLU A 122 -55.43 5.71 12.06
C GLU A 122 -56.06 5.45 13.45
N ARG A 123 -55.92 6.37 14.40
CA ARG A 123 -56.80 6.39 15.60
C ARG A 123 -58.00 7.32 15.36
N PRO A 124 -59.19 6.81 15.01
CA PRO A 124 -60.39 7.63 15.03
C PRO A 124 -60.68 8.03 16.48
N LEU A 125 -60.83 9.34 16.72
CA LEU A 125 -61.32 9.88 17.97
C LEU A 125 -62.81 9.55 18.07
N GLY A 126 -63.13 8.48 18.80
CA GLY A 126 -64.47 8.15 19.28
C GLY A 126 -64.70 8.71 20.67
#